data_AF-A0A7D7VMU2-F1
#
_entry.id   AF-A0A7D7VMU2-F1
#
_cell.length_a   1.000
_cell.length_b   1.000
_cell.length_c   1.000
_cell.angle_alpha   90.00
_cell.angle_beta   90.00
_cell.angle_gamma   90.00
#
_symmetry.space_group_name_H-M   'P 1'
#
loop_
_entity.id
_entity.type
_entity.pdbx_description
1 polymer ?
#
loop_
_entity_poly.entity_id
_entity_poly.type
_entity_poly.pdbx_seq_one_letter_code
_entity_poly.pdbx_strand_id
1 'polypeptide(L)'
;MKKIIICFLCIVVNAVSYGQIAIGTTTPSASALLELSSTTKGLLPPRMIKAQIDAIASPAEGLIVYCTDCSAKGLYVNNGNEFINLVNGTSLSASAVAAIVAASDNSADGNPSIADLTSVGLTGLVAGNLGAYEIAIDAATPALTTVAELQTIINNANVTVTILAQIGSDADSSTQNSMLTIAELNLIVPALTGINAANETAYRNYIDANPNSFSSPATQTEVQAMISFLNIPTVVGAGGAIFMDRNLGATRVATSSDDSDAYGGLYQWGRNTDGHQFRTSSITAGPVTSGNEGSDFISRAGNNDWLSPSDNTRWNGATKGAHDPCPDGFRVPTDAEWTTERSAWATNNAAGAFNSPLKLPAGGRRDPSGTLECLNTSGMCWSSVASSTSHAFGLLFNSSTAFVDTNHSKVYALAIRCIRDSN
;
A
#
# COMPACT_ATOMS: atom_id res chain seq x y z
N MET A 1 -82.81 77.68 15.57
CA MET A 1 -81.38 77.98 15.84
C MET A 1 -81.02 77.22 17.11
N LYS A 2 -80.06 76.30 17.24
CA LYS A 2 -78.93 75.81 16.44
C LYS A 2 -78.72 74.32 16.80
N LYS A 3 -78.27 73.56 15.80
CA LYS A 3 -77.79 72.17 15.87
C LYS A 3 -76.55 72.08 16.77
N ILE A 4 -76.32 70.94 17.43
CA ILE A 4 -75.05 70.20 17.47
C ILE A 4 -75.38 68.74 17.77
N ILE A 5 -75.14 67.91 16.76
CA ILE A 5 -75.09 66.45 16.80
C ILE A 5 -73.64 66.11 17.13
N ILE A 6 -73.37 65.36 18.20
CA ILE A 6 -72.09 64.67 18.39
C ILE A 6 -72.41 63.17 18.45
N CYS A 7 -72.27 62.57 17.27
CA CYS A 7 -72.26 61.12 17.07
C CYS A 7 -70.89 60.62 17.55
N PHE A 8 -70.84 59.96 18.71
CA PHE A 8 -69.63 59.25 19.13
C PHE A 8 -69.58 57.93 18.36
N LEU A 9 -68.79 57.94 17.28
CA LEU A 9 -68.48 56.80 16.45
C LEU A 9 -67.72 55.76 17.30
N CYS A 10 -68.42 54.75 17.81
CA CYS A 10 -67.77 53.53 18.32
C CYS A 10 -67.18 52.78 17.11
N ILE A 11 -65.92 53.07 16.79
CA ILE A 11 -65.12 52.28 15.86
C ILE A 11 -64.95 50.90 16.48
N VAL A 12 -65.71 49.92 15.98
CA VAL A 12 -65.49 48.50 16.23
C VAL A 12 -64.21 48.12 15.47
N VAL A 13 -63.07 48.18 16.17
CA VAL A 13 -61.81 47.62 15.67
C VAL A 13 -61.96 46.10 15.79
N ASN A 14 -62.22 45.42 14.67
CA ASN A 14 -62.10 43.97 14.58
C ASN A 14 -60.60 43.61 14.62
N ALA A 15 -60.03 43.52 15.81
CA ALA A 15 -58.71 42.92 15.99
C ALA A 15 -58.88 41.39 15.92
N VAL A 16 -58.38 40.79 14.84
CA VAL A 16 -58.30 39.33 14.73
C VAL A 16 -57.14 38.88 15.62
N SER A 17 -57.43 38.38 16.82
CA SER A 17 -56.40 37.78 17.68
C SER A 17 -56.24 36.30 17.32
N TYR A 18 -55.08 35.91 16.81
CA TYR A 18 -54.73 34.49 16.72
C TYR A 18 -54.43 33.97 18.12
N GLY A 19 -55.10 32.89 18.54
CA GLY A 19 -54.79 32.24 19.81
C GLY A 19 -53.50 31.42 19.69
N GLN A 20 -52.36 32.00 20.05
CA GLN A 20 -51.12 31.24 20.28
C GLN A 20 -51.22 30.54 21.64
N ILE A 21 -50.83 29.26 21.70
CA ILE A 21 -50.77 28.54 22.97
C ILE A 21 -49.39 28.79 23.58
N ALA A 22 -49.35 29.54 24.67
CA ALA A 22 -48.12 29.79 25.41
C ALA A 22 -48.25 29.23 26.82
N ILE A 23 -47.25 28.49 27.27
CA ILE A 23 -47.17 27.98 28.64
C ILE A 23 -45.86 28.47 29.25
N GLY A 24 -45.97 29.31 30.28
CA GLY A 24 -44.82 29.85 31.01
C GLY A 24 -44.19 31.11 30.41
N THR A 25 -44.77 31.69 29.35
CA THR A 25 -44.42 33.01 28.80
C THR A 25 -45.69 33.80 28.45
N THR A 26 -45.66 35.12 28.64
CA THR A 26 -46.72 36.05 28.21
C THR A 26 -46.39 36.77 26.91
N THR A 27 -45.17 36.58 26.39
CA THR A 27 -44.68 37.14 25.13
C THR A 27 -44.16 36.00 24.26
N PRO A 28 -45.04 35.08 23.82
CA PRO A 28 -44.63 34.03 22.89
C PRO A 28 -44.08 34.64 21.61
N SER A 29 -43.15 33.94 20.98
CA SER A 29 -42.60 34.31 19.69
C SER A 29 -43.72 34.48 18.67
N ALA A 30 -43.64 35.54 17.86
CA ALA A 30 -44.59 35.77 16.77
C ALA A 30 -44.63 34.62 15.75
N SER A 31 -43.57 33.80 15.68
CA SER A 31 -43.49 32.60 14.82
C SER A 31 -44.00 31.31 15.48
N ALA A 32 -44.37 31.32 16.77
CA ALA A 32 -44.77 30.11 17.49
C ALA A 32 -46.30 29.96 17.55
N LEU A 33 -46.79 28.79 17.14
CA LEU A 33 -48.18 28.37 17.44
C LEU A 33 -48.29 27.79 18.86
N LEU A 34 -47.23 27.12 19.34
CA LEU A 34 -47.08 26.61 20.70
C LEU A 34 -45.68 26.97 21.22
N GLU A 35 -45.60 27.67 22.36
CA GLU A 35 -44.33 27.94 23.05
C GLU A 35 -44.39 27.48 24.51
N LEU A 36 -43.35 26.74 24.94
CA LEU A 36 -43.17 26.28 26.30
C LEU A 36 -41.91 26.95 26.87
N SER A 37 -42.08 27.89 27.80
CA SER A 37 -40.97 28.58 28.46
C SER A 37 -40.90 28.18 29.93
N SER A 38 -39.80 27.56 30.33
CA SER A 38 -39.52 27.22 31.71
C SER A 38 -38.04 27.04 31.94
N THR A 39 -37.55 27.47 33.11
CA THR A 39 -36.17 27.23 33.56
C THR A 39 -36.05 25.98 34.44
N THR A 40 -37.18 25.37 34.83
CA THR A 40 -37.22 24.25 35.80
C THR A 40 -38.04 23.04 35.33
N LYS A 41 -38.80 23.17 34.24
CA LYS A 41 -39.65 22.11 33.69
C LYS A 41 -39.39 21.95 32.19
N GLY A 42 -39.68 20.79 31.64
CA GLY A 42 -39.56 20.48 30.22
C GLY A 42 -40.84 19.91 29.64
N LEU A 43 -40.82 19.61 28.34
CA LEU A 43 -41.87 18.86 27.68
C LEU A 43 -41.69 17.36 27.98
N LEU A 44 -42.73 16.73 28.52
CA LEU A 44 -42.82 15.27 28.65
C LEU A 44 -43.78 14.75 27.56
N PRO A 45 -43.30 14.34 26.38
CA PRO A 45 -44.17 13.80 25.33
C PRO A 45 -44.75 12.44 25.74
N PRO A 46 -45.76 11.92 25.02
CA PRO A 46 -46.34 10.60 25.29
C PRO A 46 -45.25 9.52 25.41
N ARG A 47 -45.23 8.84 26.56
CA ARG A 47 -44.28 7.75 26.83
C ARG A 47 -44.97 6.42 26.57
N MET A 48 -44.40 5.63 25.66
CA MET A 48 -45.01 4.40 25.16
C MET A 48 -43.97 3.29 25.08
N ILE A 49 -44.42 2.04 25.09
CA ILE A 49 -43.61 0.89 24.69
C ILE A 49 -43.68 0.67 23.18
N LYS A 50 -42.74 -0.05 22.58
CA LYS A 50 -42.66 -0.29 21.14
C LYS A 50 -43.96 -0.85 20.57
N ALA A 51 -44.52 -1.87 21.23
CA ALA A 51 -45.81 -2.46 20.83
C ALA A 51 -46.97 -1.45 20.81
N GLN A 52 -46.95 -0.43 21.67
CA GLN A 52 -47.96 0.61 21.68
C GLN A 52 -47.73 1.64 20.57
N ILE A 53 -46.47 1.95 20.23
CA ILE A 53 -46.13 2.84 19.11
C ILE A 53 -46.57 2.19 17.79
N ASP A 54 -46.30 0.89 17.62
CA ASP A 54 -46.67 0.13 16.42
C ASP A 54 -48.18 -0.05 16.27
N ALA A 55 -48.94 0.05 17.38
CA ALA A 55 -50.39 0.00 17.39
C ALA A 55 -51.07 1.34 17.05
N ILE A 56 -50.31 2.43 16.84
CA ILE A 56 -50.88 3.72 16.41
C ILE A 56 -51.36 3.59 14.97
N ALA A 57 -52.68 3.60 14.77
CA ALA A 57 -53.26 3.57 13.42
C ALA A 57 -53.04 4.92 12.72
N SER A 58 -52.48 4.87 11.49
CA SER A 58 -52.26 6.05 10.63
C SER A 58 -51.58 7.22 11.36
N PRO A 59 -50.36 7.05 11.91
CA PRO A 59 -49.67 8.12 12.62
C PRO A 59 -49.40 9.28 11.66
N ALA A 60 -49.68 10.51 12.10
CA ALA A 60 -49.38 11.70 11.31
C ALA A 60 -47.86 11.90 11.16
N GLU A 61 -47.41 12.39 10.01
CA GLU A 61 -46.02 12.84 9.84
C GLU A 61 -45.71 13.96 10.85
N GLY A 62 -44.53 13.89 11.47
CA GLY A 62 -44.11 14.79 12.54
C GLY A 62 -44.60 14.41 13.94
N LEU A 63 -45.34 13.30 14.11
CA LEU A 63 -45.77 12.83 15.43
C LEU A 63 -44.57 12.45 16.30
N ILE A 64 -44.49 13.04 17.51
CA ILE A 64 -43.36 12.87 18.45
C ILE A 64 -43.80 12.01 19.65
N VAL A 65 -43.05 10.95 19.94
CA VAL A 65 -43.26 10.07 21.10
C VAL A 65 -41.93 9.78 21.80
N TYR A 66 -41.99 9.32 23.06
CA TYR A 66 -40.82 8.81 23.77
C TYR A 66 -40.96 7.30 23.98
N CYS A 67 -40.04 6.51 23.41
CA CYS A 67 -40.05 5.07 23.55
C CYS A 67 -39.27 4.63 24.80
N THR A 68 -39.91 3.80 25.63
CA THR A 68 -39.37 3.38 26.94
C THR A 68 -38.64 2.03 26.92
N ASP A 69 -38.86 1.20 25.89
CA ASP A 69 -38.32 -0.16 25.74
C ASP A 69 -37.78 -0.48 24.33
N CYS A 70 -37.66 0.52 23.44
CA CYS A 70 -37.01 0.35 22.14
C CYS A 70 -35.49 0.08 22.26
N SER A 71 -34.90 -0.51 21.21
CA SER A 71 -33.45 -0.75 21.06
C SER A 71 -32.57 0.52 21.00
N ALA A 72 -33.18 1.69 21.15
CA ALA A 72 -32.58 2.89 21.72
C ALA A 72 -33.71 3.65 22.44
N LYS A 73 -33.63 3.80 23.76
CA LYS A 73 -34.63 4.56 24.52
C LYS A 73 -34.47 6.04 24.21
N GLY A 74 -35.56 6.73 23.87
CA GLY A 74 -35.44 8.13 23.46
C GLY A 74 -36.67 8.68 22.74
N LEU A 75 -36.49 9.89 22.21
CA LEU A 75 -37.48 10.56 21.36
C LEU A 75 -37.52 9.91 19.97
N TYR A 76 -38.72 9.67 19.47
CA TYR A 76 -38.98 9.20 18.12
C TYR A 76 -39.90 10.17 17.38
N VAL A 77 -39.64 10.41 16.10
CA VAL A 77 -40.46 11.24 15.22
C VAL A 77 -40.93 10.39 14.03
N ASN A 78 -42.23 10.40 13.75
CA ASN A 78 -42.75 9.76 12.54
C ASN A 78 -42.38 10.60 11.31
N ASN A 79 -41.69 10.00 10.34
CA ASN A 79 -41.31 10.66 9.08
C ASN A 79 -42.36 10.48 7.96
N GLY A 80 -43.54 9.97 8.29
CA GLY A 80 -44.61 9.64 7.32
C GLY A 80 -44.62 8.16 6.92
N ASN A 81 -43.51 7.44 7.13
CA ASN A 81 -43.37 6.02 6.85
C ASN A 81 -43.12 5.21 8.14
N GLU A 82 -42.28 5.71 9.05
CA GLU A 82 -41.89 5.04 10.29
C GLU A 82 -41.47 6.04 11.38
N PHE A 83 -41.34 5.55 12.62
CA PHE A 83 -40.80 6.30 13.75
C PHE A 83 -39.26 6.20 13.81
N ILE A 84 -38.55 7.32 13.71
CA ILE A 84 -37.07 7.42 13.76
C ILE A 84 -36.61 8.02 15.10
N ASN A 85 -35.57 7.44 15.73
CA ASN A 85 -34.99 7.94 16.99
C ASN A 85 -34.14 9.22 16.80
N LEU A 86 -34.26 10.18 17.71
CA LEU A 86 -33.66 11.52 17.63
C LEU A 86 -32.45 11.76 18.56
N VAL A 87 -32.07 10.80 19.42
CA VAL A 87 -31.20 11.05 20.60
C VAL A 87 -29.70 10.87 20.34
N ASN A 88 -29.26 10.10 19.35
CA ASN A 88 -27.83 9.72 19.30
C ASN A 88 -26.87 10.73 18.64
N GLY A 89 -27.31 11.75 17.91
CA GLY A 89 -26.41 12.80 17.36
C GLY A 89 -25.31 12.34 16.38
N THR A 90 -25.02 11.04 16.29
CA THR A 90 -24.32 10.37 15.20
C THR A 90 -25.40 9.80 14.28
N SER A 91 -25.41 10.20 13.01
CA SER A 91 -26.32 9.65 12.02
C SER A 91 -26.23 8.11 12.02
N LEU A 92 -27.37 7.41 11.88
CA LEU A 92 -27.42 5.94 11.72
C LEU A 92 -26.39 5.43 10.70
N SER A 93 -26.05 6.28 9.73
CA SER A 93 -25.02 6.03 8.72
C SER A 93 -23.60 5.88 9.28
N ALA A 94 -23.17 6.58 10.33
CA ALA A 94 -21.80 6.46 10.84
C ALA A 94 -21.57 5.13 11.57
N SER A 95 -22.54 4.69 12.37
CA SER A 95 -22.48 3.37 13.04
C SER A 95 -22.63 2.22 12.04
N ALA A 96 -23.45 2.39 11.00
CA ALA A 96 -23.58 1.41 9.94
C ALA A 96 -22.33 1.32 9.07
N VAL A 97 -21.70 2.45 8.72
CA VAL A 97 -20.39 2.47 8.02
C VAL A 97 -19.33 1.78 8.85
N ALA A 98 -19.26 2.03 10.16
CA ALA A 98 -18.31 1.34 11.04
C ALA A 98 -18.51 -0.18 11.05
N ALA A 99 -19.76 -0.66 11.00
CA ALA A 99 -20.06 -2.09 10.90
C ALA A 99 -19.65 -2.68 9.54
N ILE A 100 -19.90 -1.97 8.44
CA ILE A 100 -19.43 -2.34 7.10
C ILE A 100 -17.91 -2.45 7.04
N VAL A 101 -17.20 -1.43 7.54
CA VAL A 101 -15.73 -1.41 7.59
C VAL A 101 -15.19 -2.55 8.44
N ALA A 102 -15.79 -2.84 9.59
CA ALA A 102 -15.37 -3.94 10.45
C ALA A 102 -15.67 -5.33 9.86
N ALA A 103 -16.67 -5.43 8.96
CA ALA A 103 -17.04 -6.65 8.28
C ALA A 103 -16.15 -6.95 7.07
N SER A 104 -15.61 -5.92 6.40
CA SER A 104 -14.67 -6.09 5.29
C SER A 104 -13.30 -6.54 5.80
N ASP A 105 -12.89 -7.77 5.50
CA ASP A 105 -11.66 -8.37 6.04
C ASP A 105 -10.72 -8.94 4.96
N ASN A 106 -10.88 -8.49 3.70
CA ASN A 106 -10.09 -8.94 2.54
C ASN A 106 -10.19 -10.47 2.27
N SER A 107 -11.23 -11.14 2.79
CA SER A 107 -11.43 -12.59 2.57
C SER A 107 -12.30 -12.94 1.36
N ALA A 108 -12.95 -11.96 0.72
CA ALA A 108 -13.92 -12.19 -0.37
C ALA A 108 -15.04 -13.17 0.04
N ASP A 109 -15.40 -13.18 1.33
CA ASP A 109 -16.32 -14.15 1.92
C ASP A 109 -17.80 -13.77 1.72
N GLY A 110 -18.05 -12.59 1.12
CA GLY A 110 -19.37 -12.05 0.85
C GLY A 110 -19.94 -11.24 2.00
N ASN A 111 -19.12 -10.91 2.99
CA ASN A 111 -19.45 -10.05 4.12
C ASN A 111 -18.55 -8.80 4.12
N PRO A 112 -19.10 -7.58 4.07
CA PRO A 112 -20.52 -7.23 3.97
C PRO A 112 -21.13 -7.64 2.64
N SER A 113 -22.43 -7.95 2.63
CA SER A 113 -23.14 -8.29 1.38
C SER A 113 -23.54 -7.04 0.59
N ILE A 114 -23.90 -7.21 -0.68
CA ILE A 114 -24.49 -6.12 -1.50
C ILE A 114 -25.74 -5.53 -0.83
N ALA A 115 -26.52 -6.34 -0.10
CA ALA A 115 -27.69 -5.87 0.62
C ALA A 115 -27.31 -4.95 1.79
N ASP A 116 -26.24 -5.29 2.53
CA ASP A 116 -25.72 -4.46 3.61
C ASP A 116 -25.20 -3.13 3.07
N LEU A 117 -24.45 -3.16 1.96
CA LEU A 117 -23.96 -1.96 1.28
C LEU A 117 -25.11 -1.08 0.77
N THR A 118 -26.15 -1.67 0.20
CA THR A 118 -27.35 -0.93 -0.25
C THR A 118 -28.10 -0.31 0.93
N SER A 119 -28.15 -1.01 2.08
CA SER A 119 -28.87 -0.56 3.27
C SER A 119 -28.31 0.74 3.88
N VAL A 120 -27.01 1.02 3.67
CA VAL A 120 -26.37 2.27 4.11
C VAL A 120 -26.47 3.41 3.08
N GLY A 121 -27.17 3.17 1.96
CA GLY A 121 -27.48 4.17 0.93
C GLY A 121 -26.45 4.27 -0.20
N LEU A 122 -25.58 3.26 -0.37
CA LEU A 122 -24.64 3.22 -1.49
C LEU A 122 -25.36 2.91 -2.81
N THR A 123 -24.82 3.46 -3.89
CA THR A 123 -25.30 3.31 -5.26
C THR A 123 -24.18 2.83 -6.17
N GLY A 124 -24.53 2.33 -7.38
CA GLY A 124 -23.53 1.84 -8.34
C GLY A 124 -22.89 0.50 -7.97
N LEU A 125 -23.52 -0.27 -7.07
CA LEU A 125 -23.06 -1.60 -6.66
C LEU A 125 -23.28 -2.63 -7.78
N VAL A 126 -22.28 -3.44 -8.05
CA VAL A 126 -22.29 -4.54 -9.03
C VAL A 126 -22.00 -5.83 -8.27
N ALA A 127 -22.92 -6.80 -8.32
CA ALA A 127 -22.81 -8.02 -7.53
C ALA A 127 -21.52 -8.81 -7.78
N GLY A 128 -21.01 -8.82 -9.02
CA GLY A 128 -19.73 -9.45 -9.37
C GLY A 128 -18.50 -8.77 -8.79
N ASN A 129 -18.62 -7.53 -8.29
CA ASN A 129 -17.51 -6.75 -7.75
C ASN A 129 -17.44 -6.79 -6.22
N LEU A 130 -18.24 -7.65 -5.56
CA LEU A 130 -18.34 -7.69 -4.10
C LEU A 130 -16.97 -7.88 -3.43
N GLY A 131 -16.18 -8.86 -3.91
CA GLY A 131 -14.83 -9.07 -3.40
C GLY A 131 -13.95 -7.81 -3.55
N ALA A 132 -14.03 -7.10 -4.69
CA ALA A 132 -13.27 -5.86 -4.87
C ALA A 132 -13.69 -4.75 -3.89
N TYR A 133 -14.97 -4.70 -3.49
CA TYR A 133 -15.44 -3.77 -2.47
C TYR A 133 -14.85 -4.08 -1.10
N GLU A 134 -14.87 -5.34 -0.68
CA GLU A 134 -14.29 -5.77 0.61
C GLU A 134 -12.81 -5.40 0.71
N ILE A 135 -12.02 -5.72 -0.34
CA ILE A 135 -10.59 -5.39 -0.40
C ILE A 135 -10.35 -3.88 -0.33
N ALA A 136 -11.14 -3.10 -1.08
CA ALA A 136 -10.95 -1.65 -1.16
C ALA A 136 -11.37 -0.93 0.13
N ILE A 137 -12.38 -1.45 0.84
CA ILE A 137 -12.84 -0.91 2.12
C ILE A 137 -11.81 -1.22 3.22
N ASP A 138 -11.32 -2.45 3.30
CA ASP A 138 -10.30 -2.86 4.28
C ASP A 138 -8.99 -2.09 4.10
N ALA A 139 -8.55 -1.89 2.85
CA ALA A 139 -7.32 -1.16 2.54
C ALA A 139 -7.42 0.37 2.75
N ALA A 140 -8.61 0.91 3.03
CA ALA A 140 -8.82 2.35 3.16
C ALA A 140 -8.13 2.90 4.41
N THR A 141 -7.21 3.85 4.21
CA THR A 141 -6.50 4.53 5.30
C THR A 141 -6.57 6.06 5.12
N PRO A 142 -7.06 6.83 6.12
CA PRO A 142 -7.64 6.38 7.39
C PRO A 142 -8.95 5.59 7.21
N ALA A 143 -9.35 4.85 8.24
CA ALA A 143 -10.60 4.08 8.24
C ALA A 143 -11.81 4.99 7.94
N LEU A 144 -12.70 4.52 7.08
CA LEU A 144 -13.86 5.26 6.59
C LEU A 144 -14.86 5.52 7.72
N THR A 145 -15.40 6.74 7.80
CA THR A 145 -16.34 7.13 8.87
C THR A 145 -17.68 7.61 8.34
N THR A 146 -17.77 7.87 7.03
CA THR A 146 -18.96 8.41 6.39
C THR A 146 -19.37 7.61 5.15
N VAL A 147 -20.67 7.66 4.81
CA VAL A 147 -21.20 7.03 3.59
C VAL A 147 -20.62 7.68 2.33
N ALA A 148 -20.26 8.96 2.39
CA ALA A 148 -19.63 9.66 1.25
C ALA A 148 -18.25 9.09 0.94
N GLU A 149 -17.40 8.89 1.96
CA GLU A 149 -16.08 8.25 1.80
C GLU A 149 -16.25 6.82 1.28
N LEU A 150 -17.19 6.07 1.85
CA LEU A 150 -17.50 4.71 1.41
C LEU A 150 -17.97 4.66 -0.05
N GLN A 151 -18.81 5.60 -0.48
CA GLN A 151 -19.26 5.71 -1.87
C GLN A 151 -18.11 6.00 -2.83
N THR A 152 -17.15 6.84 -2.43
CA THR A 152 -15.93 7.07 -3.22
C THR A 152 -15.13 5.79 -3.39
N ILE A 153 -14.95 4.99 -2.33
CA ILE A 153 -14.24 3.71 -2.40
C ILE A 153 -14.94 2.72 -3.32
N ILE A 154 -16.28 2.58 -3.23
CA ILE A 154 -17.06 1.72 -4.13
C ILE A 154 -16.90 2.13 -5.60
N ASN A 155 -16.94 3.43 -5.88
CA ASN A 155 -16.75 3.95 -7.23
C ASN A 155 -15.34 3.62 -7.76
N ASN A 156 -14.31 3.80 -6.93
CA ASN A 156 -12.92 3.48 -7.29
C ASN A 156 -12.71 1.97 -7.48
N ALA A 157 -13.36 1.13 -6.69
CA ALA A 157 -13.29 -0.32 -6.85
C ALA A 157 -13.91 -0.78 -8.17
N ASN A 158 -15.04 -0.18 -8.59
CA ASN A 158 -15.62 -0.44 -9.91
C ASN A 158 -14.68 -0.06 -11.06
N VAL A 159 -14.04 1.12 -10.95
CA VAL A 159 -13.05 1.58 -11.92
C VAL A 159 -11.84 0.64 -11.94
N THR A 160 -11.39 0.20 -10.77
CA THR A 160 -10.28 -0.76 -10.63
C THR A 160 -10.55 -2.06 -11.36
N VAL A 161 -11.73 -2.66 -11.17
CA VAL A 161 -12.12 -3.90 -11.87
C VAL A 161 -12.07 -3.71 -13.39
N THR A 162 -12.48 -2.53 -13.87
CA THR A 162 -12.44 -2.20 -15.31
C THR A 162 -11.02 -2.10 -15.83
N ILE A 163 -10.15 -1.37 -15.12
CA ILE A 163 -8.75 -1.18 -15.51
C ILE A 163 -7.99 -2.51 -15.47
N LEU A 164 -8.18 -3.31 -14.43
CA LEU A 164 -7.53 -4.62 -14.30
C LEU A 164 -7.99 -5.62 -15.37
N ALA A 165 -9.27 -5.60 -15.74
CA ALA A 165 -9.76 -6.38 -16.87
C ALA A 165 -9.12 -5.91 -18.19
N GLN A 166 -8.96 -4.61 -18.39
CA GLN A 166 -8.29 -4.05 -19.55
C GLN A 166 -6.81 -4.47 -19.62
N ILE A 167 -6.06 -4.35 -18.51
CA ILE A 167 -4.66 -4.75 -18.45
C ILE A 167 -4.49 -6.24 -18.79
N GLY A 168 -5.30 -7.11 -18.19
CA GLY A 168 -5.26 -8.55 -18.49
C GLY A 168 -5.59 -8.85 -19.95
N SER A 169 -6.57 -8.14 -20.52
CA SER A 169 -6.92 -8.30 -21.94
C SER A 169 -5.86 -7.75 -22.90
N ASP A 170 -5.23 -6.62 -22.57
CA ASP A 170 -4.18 -6.02 -23.38
C ASP A 170 -2.94 -6.91 -23.43
N ALA A 171 -2.54 -7.47 -22.28
CA ALA A 171 -1.36 -8.33 -22.16
C ALA A 171 -1.41 -9.56 -23.07
N ASP A 172 -2.61 -10.14 -23.25
CA ASP A 172 -2.82 -11.32 -24.08
C ASP A 172 -3.27 -10.99 -25.51
N SER A 173 -3.34 -9.71 -25.86
CA SER A 173 -3.75 -9.28 -27.19
C SER A 173 -2.58 -9.30 -28.17
N SER A 174 -2.84 -9.84 -29.37
CA SER A 174 -1.89 -9.79 -30.50
C SER A 174 -2.17 -8.66 -31.49
N THR A 175 -3.25 -7.90 -31.28
CA THR A 175 -3.73 -6.89 -32.22
C THR A 175 -3.98 -5.52 -31.59
N GLN A 176 -4.02 -5.45 -30.26
CA GLN A 176 -4.24 -4.23 -29.50
C GLN A 176 -3.09 -4.04 -28.53
N ASN A 177 -2.44 -2.88 -28.62
CA ASN A 177 -1.47 -2.45 -27.63
C ASN A 177 -2.19 -1.73 -26.50
N SER A 178 -1.64 -1.85 -25.29
CA SER A 178 -2.17 -1.18 -24.13
C SER A 178 -2.11 0.33 -24.28
N MET A 179 -3.19 1.00 -23.90
CA MET A 179 -3.27 2.47 -23.83
C MET A 179 -3.23 2.99 -22.40
N LEU A 180 -2.90 2.13 -21.44
CA LEU A 180 -2.88 2.44 -20.01
C LEU A 180 -2.10 3.73 -19.70
N THR A 181 -2.70 4.58 -18.89
CA THR A 181 -2.15 5.86 -18.46
C THR A 181 -1.79 5.85 -16.97
N ILE A 182 -0.92 6.79 -16.57
CA ILE A 182 -0.62 7.01 -15.15
C ILE A 182 -1.87 7.44 -14.36
N ALA A 183 -2.79 8.17 -15.00
CA ALA A 183 -4.04 8.57 -14.38
C ALA A 183 -4.90 7.35 -14.01
N GLU A 184 -5.00 6.36 -14.89
CA GLU A 184 -5.71 5.11 -14.63
C GLU A 184 -5.01 4.29 -13.53
N LEU A 185 -3.68 4.16 -13.59
CA LEU A 185 -2.93 3.45 -12.54
C LEU A 185 -3.17 4.05 -11.13
N ASN A 186 -3.30 5.37 -11.02
CA ASN A 186 -3.59 6.04 -9.74
C ASN A 186 -5.03 5.82 -9.23
N LEU A 187 -5.93 5.26 -10.04
CA LEU A 187 -7.31 4.94 -9.63
C LEU A 187 -7.47 3.50 -9.12
N ILE A 188 -6.46 2.64 -9.30
CA ILE A 188 -6.49 1.25 -8.82
C ILE A 188 -6.47 1.23 -7.29
N VAL A 189 -7.41 0.49 -6.69
CA VAL A 189 -7.49 0.21 -5.25
C VAL A 189 -7.35 -1.29 -4.96
N PRO A 190 -6.56 -1.73 -3.96
CA PRO A 190 -5.69 -0.93 -3.08
C PRO A 190 -4.65 -0.10 -3.84
N ALA A 191 -4.34 1.09 -3.32
CA ALA A 191 -3.50 2.06 -4.01
C ALA A 191 -2.13 1.46 -4.38
N LEU A 192 -1.78 1.55 -5.65
CA LEU A 192 -0.46 1.19 -6.13
C LEU A 192 0.59 2.18 -5.61
N THR A 193 1.77 1.67 -5.29
CA THR A 193 2.89 2.46 -4.77
C THR A 193 4.03 2.52 -5.78
N GLY A 194 4.78 3.63 -5.74
CA GLY A 194 5.97 3.82 -6.57
C GLY A 194 5.68 4.18 -8.03
N ILE A 195 4.44 4.43 -8.45
CA ILE A 195 4.13 4.83 -9.83
C ILE A 195 5.03 6.01 -10.26
N ASN A 196 5.82 5.80 -11.31
CA ASN A 196 6.71 6.81 -11.86
C ASN A 196 6.17 7.28 -13.22
N ALA A 197 5.81 8.56 -13.32
CA ALA A 197 5.28 9.13 -14.56
C ALA A 197 6.24 9.03 -15.75
N ALA A 198 7.56 8.99 -15.50
CA ALA A 198 8.56 8.80 -16.55
C ALA A 198 8.52 7.38 -17.17
N ASN A 199 7.90 6.42 -16.49
CA ASN A 199 7.83 5.02 -16.90
C ASN A 199 6.50 4.64 -17.57
N GLU A 200 5.58 5.58 -17.85
CA GLU A 200 4.28 5.26 -18.47
C GLU A 200 4.42 4.40 -19.74
N THR A 201 5.31 4.79 -20.65
CA THR A 201 5.58 4.02 -21.88
C THR A 201 6.22 2.66 -21.58
N ALA A 202 7.06 2.57 -20.55
CA ALA A 202 7.66 1.30 -20.14
C ALA A 202 6.61 0.34 -19.55
N TYR A 203 5.66 0.85 -18.76
CA TYR A 203 4.54 0.06 -18.23
C TYR A 203 3.69 -0.53 -19.36
N ARG A 204 3.30 0.28 -20.36
CA ARG A 204 2.55 -0.20 -21.52
C ARG A 204 3.32 -1.26 -22.33
N ASN A 205 4.57 -0.97 -22.67
CA ASN A 205 5.41 -1.90 -23.42
C ASN A 205 5.60 -3.23 -22.68
N TYR A 206 5.65 -3.21 -21.35
CA TYR A 206 5.77 -4.43 -20.56
C TYR A 206 4.49 -5.25 -20.60
N ILE A 207 3.32 -4.61 -20.47
CA ILE A 207 2.02 -5.29 -20.61
C ILE A 207 1.98 -6.00 -21.97
N ASP A 208 2.28 -5.29 -23.06
CA ASP A 208 2.21 -5.84 -24.42
C ASP A 208 3.26 -6.92 -24.73
N ALA A 209 4.45 -6.85 -24.12
CA ALA A 209 5.56 -7.74 -24.42
C ALA A 209 5.60 -9.03 -23.59
N ASN A 210 4.72 -9.16 -22.59
CA ASN A 210 4.76 -10.27 -21.62
C ASN A 210 3.40 -10.99 -21.55
N PRO A 211 2.99 -11.69 -22.63
CA PRO A 211 1.72 -12.42 -22.66
C PRO A 211 1.67 -13.48 -21.55
N ASN A 212 0.49 -13.69 -20.97
CA ASN A 212 0.23 -14.56 -19.81
C ASN A 212 0.94 -14.14 -18.49
N SER A 213 1.61 -12.98 -18.43
CA SER A 213 2.22 -12.49 -17.18
C SER A 213 1.22 -11.79 -16.26
N PHE A 214 0.02 -11.51 -16.77
CA PHE A 214 -1.12 -11.02 -16.01
C PHE A 214 -2.24 -12.05 -16.08
N SER A 215 -2.96 -12.21 -14.97
CA SER A 215 -4.23 -12.92 -14.98
C SER A 215 -5.23 -12.19 -15.89
N SER A 216 -6.32 -12.84 -16.28
CA SER A 216 -7.41 -12.21 -17.04
C SER A 216 -8.74 -12.39 -16.31
N PRO A 217 -9.24 -11.38 -15.58
CA PRO A 217 -8.65 -10.05 -15.33
C PRO A 217 -7.33 -10.06 -14.55
N ALA A 218 -6.51 -9.00 -14.73
CA ALA A 218 -5.27 -8.84 -13.96
C ALA A 218 -5.58 -8.62 -12.47
N THR A 219 -4.58 -8.81 -11.62
CA THR A 219 -4.68 -8.49 -10.18
C THR A 219 -3.89 -7.23 -9.85
N GLN A 220 -4.30 -6.53 -8.79
CA GLN A 220 -3.55 -5.37 -8.29
C GLN A 220 -2.09 -5.75 -7.96
N THR A 221 -1.87 -6.94 -7.39
CA THR A 221 -0.55 -7.45 -7.04
C THR A 221 0.35 -7.65 -8.26
N GLU A 222 -0.18 -8.19 -9.36
CA GLU A 222 0.57 -8.34 -10.62
C GLU A 222 0.99 -6.98 -11.19
N VAL A 223 0.08 -6.00 -11.16
CA VAL A 223 0.38 -4.62 -11.60
C VAL A 223 1.41 -3.96 -10.68
N GLN A 224 1.31 -4.15 -9.36
CA GLN A 224 2.30 -3.67 -8.40
C GLN A 224 3.68 -4.31 -8.63
N ALA A 225 3.74 -5.60 -8.97
CA ALA A 225 4.98 -6.30 -9.27
C ALA A 225 5.65 -5.73 -10.53
N MET A 226 4.89 -5.51 -11.61
CA MET A 226 5.38 -4.84 -12.81
C MET A 226 5.94 -3.45 -12.50
N ILE A 227 5.19 -2.60 -11.78
CA ILE A 227 5.62 -1.25 -11.42
C ILE A 227 6.93 -1.30 -10.64
N SER A 228 6.99 -2.18 -9.62
CA SER A 228 8.16 -2.33 -8.77
C SER A 228 9.39 -2.77 -9.58
N PHE A 229 9.23 -3.72 -10.51
CA PHE A 229 10.29 -4.19 -11.38
C PHE A 229 10.83 -3.09 -12.30
N LEU A 230 9.95 -2.39 -13.01
CA LEU A 230 10.34 -1.36 -13.99
C LEU A 230 10.89 -0.08 -13.36
N ASN A 231 10.66 0.10 -12.05
CA ASN A 231 11.24 1.21 -11.30
C ASN A 231 12.64 0.91 -10.77
N ILE A 232 13.14 -0.32 -10.88
CA ILE A 232 14.51 -0.65 -10.50
C ILE A 232 15.45 0.09 -11.46
N PRO A 233 16.27 1.03 -10.97
CA PRO A 233 17.17 1.78 -11.84
C PRO A 233 18.24 0.86 -12.43
N THR A 234 18.44 0.96 -13.74
CA THR A 234 19.37 0.09 -14.48
C THR A 234 20.39 0.87 -15.30
N VAL A 235 21.47 0.18 -15.66
CA VAL A 235 22.51 0.67 -16.56
C VAL A 235 22.99 -0.47 -17.45
N VAL A 236 23.32 -0.17 -18.70
CA VAL A 236 24.00 -1.12 -19.60
C VAL A 236 25.49 -1.11 -19.24
N GLY A 237 26.00 -2.25 -18.78
CA GLY A 237 27.42 -2.44 -18.46
C GLY A 237 28.31 -2.32 -19.69
N ALA A 238 29.62 -2.17 -19.49
CA ALA A 238 30.60 -2.14 -20.58
C ALA A 238 30.58 -3.43 -21.42
N GLY A 239 30.20 -4.56 -20.81
CA GLY A 239 30.01 -5.86 -21.48
C GLY A 239 28.67 -6.00 -22.22
N GLY A 240 27.81 -4.99 -22.21
CA GLY A 240 26.52 -4.97 -22.93
C GLY A 240 25.34 -5.58 -22.16
N ALA A 241 25.57 -6.24 -21.03
CA ALA A 241 24.50 -6.73 -20.17
C ALA A 241 23.89 -5.60 -19.33
N ILE A 242 22.65 -5.77 -18.88
CA ILE A 242 21.94 -4.78 -18.07
C ILE A 242 22.10 -5.13 -16.60
N PHE A 243 22.58 -4.17 -15.80
CA PHE A 243 22.74 -4.30 -14.36
C PHE A 243 21.87 -3.29 -13.63
N MET A 244 21.65 -3.49 -12.34
CA MET A 244 21.23 -2.40 -11.46
C MET A 244 22.27 -1.27 -11.47
N ASP A 245 21.81 -0.02 -11.47
CA ASP A 245 22.71 1.15 -11.53
C ASP A 245 23.55 1.35 -10.26
N ARG A 246 23.20 0.68 -9.16
CA ARG A 246 23.91 0.69 -7.88
C ARG A 246 24.00 -0.71 -7.24
N ASN A 247 24.91 -0.86 -6.27
CA ASN A 247 25.03 -2.11 -5.50
C ASN A 247 23.75 -2.34 -4.71
N LEU A 248 23.40 -3.60 -4.47
CA LEU A 248 22.22 -3.94 -3.68
C LEU A 248 22.32 -3.33 -2.27
N GLY A 249 21.29 -2.58 -1.87
CA GLY A 249 21.26 -1.83 -0.60
C GLY A 249 21.98 -0.48 -0.62
N ALA A 250 22.50 -0.01 -1.76
CA ALA A 250 23.06 1.33 -1.89
C ALA A 250 21.96 2.38 -2.12
N THR A 251 22.16 3.60 -1.65
CA THR A 251 21.16 4.68 -1.77
C THR A 251 21.29 5.47 -3.07
N ARG A 252 22.45 5.40 -3.74
CA ARG A 252 22.72 6.09 -5.01
C ARG A 252 23.79 5.40 -5.86
N VAL A 253 23.88 5.81 -7.12
CA VAL A 253 25.02 5.52 -8.00
C VAL A 253 26.27 6.21 -7.44
N ALA A 254 27.42 5.55 -7.51
CA ALA A 254 28.66 6.09 -6.96
C ALA A 254 29.10 7.36 -7.67
N THR A 255 29.41 8.40 -6.88
CA THR A 255 29.96 9.68 -7.36
C THR A 255 31.49 9.73 -7.31
N SER A 256 32.09 8.85 -6.51
CA SER A 256 33.53 8.57 -6.45
C SER A 256 33.77 7.09 -6.12
N SER A 257 35.01 6.63 -6.24
CA SER A 257 35.35 5.24 -5.88
C SER A 257 35.16 4.97 -4.37
N ASP A 258 35.28 6.00 -3.53
CA ASP A 258 35.16 5.95 -2.08
C ASP A 258 33.81 6.47 -1.54
N ASP A 259 32.78 6.50 -2.39
CA ASP A 259 31.44 6.99 -2.02
C ASP A 259 30.71 5.98 -1.12
N SER A 260 30.70 6.25 0.19
CA SER A 260 30.11 5.35 1.19
C SER A 260 28.62 5.09 1.00
N ASP A 261 27.88 6.02 0.39
CA ASP A 261 26.45 5.88 0.11
C ASP A 261 26.17 4.89 -1.05
N ALA A 262 27.19 4.63 -1.87
CA ALA A 262 27.10 3.74 -3.02
C ALA A 262 27.60 2.32 -2.74
N TYR A 263 28.19 2.07 -1.56
CA TYR A 263 28.83 0.80 -1.24
C TYR A 263 27.86 -0.38 -1.20
N GLY A 264 26.61 -0.14 -0.77
CA GLY A 264 25.59 -1.18 -0.59
C GLY A 264 25.86 -2.12 0.59
N GLY A 265 25.03 -3.15 0.70
CA GLY A 265 25.17 -4.22 1.69
C GLY A 265 26.33 -5.17 1.39
N LEU A 266 26.75 -5.93 2.39
CA LEU A 266 27.79 -6.96 2.27
C LEU A 266 27.18 -8.31 2.61
N TYR A 267 27.04 -9.18 1.63
CA TYR A 267 26.35 -10.45 1.76
C TYR A 267 27.33 -11.60 1.93
N GLN A 268 27.02 -12.58 2.78
CA GLN A 268 27.75 -13.85 2.77
C GLN A 268 27.19 -14.74 1.64
N TRP A 269 28.08 -15.49 0.98
CA TRP A 269 27.71 -16.18 -0.27
C TRP A 269 26.55 -17.16 -0.06
N GLY A 270 25.53 -17.12 -0.91
CA GLY A 270 24.37 -18.00 -0.79
C GLY A 270 23.32 -17.58 0.24
N ARG A 271 23.33 -16.32 0.73
CA ARG A 271 22.30 -15.81 1.66
C ARG A 271 21.33 -14.82 1.01
N ASN A 272 20.08 -14.91 1.45
CA ASN A 272 19.05 -13.90 1.22
C ASN A 272 19.33 -12.62 2.04
N THR A 273 18.61 -11.55 1.72
CA THR A 273 18.56 -10.35 2.57
C THR A 273 17.77 -10.68 3.85
N ASP A 274 18.45 -10.80 4.99
CA ASP A 274 17.86 -11.16 6.29
C ASP A 274 18.30 -10.23 7.44
N GLY A 275 19.16 -9.23 7.16
CA GLY A 275 19.75 -8.31 8.13
C GLY A 275 21.26 -8.47 8.28
N HIS A 276 21.83 -9.64 7.94
CA HIS A 276 23.28 -9.86 8.07
C HIS A 276 24.09 -8.90 7.18
N GLN A 277 23.50 -8.46 6.07
CA GLN A 277 24.14 -7.63 5.06
C GLN A 277 24.48 -6.22 5.53
N PHE A 278 23.89 -5.77 6.64
CA PHE A 278 24.21 -4.48 7.20
C PHE A 278 25.67 -4.45 7.63
N ARG A 279 26.39 -3.40 7.23
CA ARG A 279 27.81 -3.20 7.56
C ARG A 279 28.07 -3.07 9.07
N THR A 280 27.01 -2.99 9.88
CA THR A 280 26.99 -2.89 11.33
C THR A 280 26.21 -4.03 12.00
N SER A 281 25.84 -5.08 11.27
CA SER A 281 25.14 -6.24 11.84
C SER A 281 25.96 -6.87 12.98
N SER A 282 25.24 -7.40 13.96
CA SER A 282 25.79 -8.22 15.03
C SER A 282 26.51 -9.45 14.46
N ILE A 283 27.40 -10.02 15.25
CA ILE A 283 28.23 -11.15 14.84
C ILE A 283 27.88 -12.35 15.71
N THR A 284 27.58 -13.47 15.07
CA THR A 284 27.36 -14.77 15.71
C THR A 284 28.40 -15.77 15.19
N ALA A 285 28.90 -16.64 16.07
CA ALA A 285 29.89 -17.65 15.68
C ALA A 285 29.26 -18.74 14.80
N GLY A 286 29.89 -19.03 13.66
CA GLY A 286 29.47 -20.09 12.73
C GLY A 286 30.38 -21.32 12.75
N PRO A 287 30.17 -22.24 11.78
CA PRO A 287 29.09 -22.23 10.80
C PRO A 287 27.73 -22.56 11.44
N VAL A 288 26.64 -22.15 10.79
CA VAL A 288 25.26 -22.47 11.20
C VAL A 288 24.64 -23.50 10.26
N THR A 289 23.58 -24.18 10.71
CA THR A 289 22.80 -25.07 9.86
C THR A 289 21.75 -24.31 9.06
N SER A 290 21.36 -24.83 7.89
CA SER A 290 20.25 -24.28 7.10
C SER A 290 18.98 -24.14 7.95
N GLY A 291 18.31 -22.99 7.86
CA GLY A 291 17.14 -22.64 8.68
C GLY A 291 17.47 -21.90 9.98
N ASN A 292 18.75 -21.82 10.37
CA ASN A 292 19.23 -21.12 11.56
C ASN A 292 20.14 -19.93 11.23
N GLU A 293 19.95 -19.33 10.05
CA GLU A 293 20.78 -18.24 9.56
C GLU A 293 20.75 -17.00 10.46
N GLY A 294 19.55 -16.56 10.87
CA GLY A 294 19.35 -15.33 11.61
C GLY A 294 19.82 -14.07 10.86
N SER A 295 19.68 -12.91 11.50
CA SER A 295 20.06 -11.60 10.94
C SER A 295 21.52 -11.20 11.19
N ASP A 296 22.31 -12.07 11.81
CA ASP A 296 23.68 -11.78 12.20
C ASP A 296 24.67 -12.19 11.10
N PHE A 297 25.80 -11.49 11.05
CA PHE A 297 26.97 -11.95 10.30
C PHE A 297 27.55 -13.19 10.99
N ILE A 298 27.77 -14.25 10.24
CA ILE A 298 28.27 -15.52 10.76
C ILE A 298 29.80 -15.58 10.62
N SER A 299 30.52 -15.45 11.74
CA SER A 299 31.99 -15.46 11.76
C SER A 299 32.59 -16.86 11.67
N ARG A 300 33.84 -16.95 11.22
CA ARG A 300 34.59 -18.21 11.06
C ARG A 300 34.99 -18.84 12.40
N ALA A 301 34.56 -20.08 12.63
CA ALA A 301 35.15 -20.97 13.65
C ALA A 301 35.83 -22.19 13.00
N GLY A 302 36.87 -21.93 12.20
CA GLY A 302 37.66 -22.97 11.53
C GLY A 302 37.14 -23.43 10.16
N ASN A 303 35.93 -23.05 9.75
CA ASN A 303 35.37 -23.32 8.42
C ASN A 303 35.43 -22.09 7.50
N ASN A 304 35.72 -22.29 6.21
CA ASN A 304 35.70 -21.24 5.18
C ASN A 304 34.30 -20.98 4.62
N ASP A 305 33.34 -21.85 4.94
CA ASP A 305 31.91 -21.63 4.74
C ASP A 305 31.25 -21.23 6.06
N TRP A 306 30.28 -20.32 5.99
CA TRP A 306 29.43 -19.92 7.11
C TRP A 306 28.26 -20.89 7.32
N LEU A 307 27.97 -21.74 6.33
CA LEU A 307 26.92 -22.76 6.38
C LEU A 307 27.52 -24.16 6.53
N SER A 308 26.90 -25.01 7.37
CA SER A 308 27.25 -26.42 7.52
C SER A 308 26.00 -27.30 7.63
N PRO A 309 25.83 -28.32 6.77
CA PRO A 309 26.69 -28.65 5.62
C PRO A 309 26.66 -27.54 4.56
N SER A 310 27.74 -27.43 3.78
CA SER A 310 27.81 -26.50 2.65
C SER A 310 26.71 -26.80 1.63
N ASP A 311 26.16 -25.76 1.04
CA ASP A 311 25.19 -25.83 -0.05
C ASP A 311 25.59 -24.88 -1.19
N ASN A 312 26.03 -25.45 -2.30
CA ASN A 312 26.46 -24.71 -3.49
C ASN A 312 25.31 -24.37 -4.44
N THR A 313 24.08 -24.77 -4.13
CA THR A 313 22.91 -24.57 -4.98
C THR A 313 22.14 -23.30 -4.62
N ARG A 314 22.49 -22.66 -3.50
CA ARG A 314 21.78 -21.49 -2.98
C ARG A 314 21.74 -20.31 -3.96
N TRP A 315 22.85 -20.04 -4.64
CA TRP A 315 22.87 -19.20 -5.84
C TRP A 315 23.12 -20.09 -7.06
N ASN A 316 22.28 -19.98 -8.09
CA ASN A 316 22.16 -20.99 -9.14
C ASN A 316 22.70 -20.50 -10.50
N GLY A 317 23.94 -20.01 -10.51
CA GLY A 317 24.63 -19.60 -11.74
C GLY A 317 23.85 -18.57 -12.55
N ALA A 318 23.51 -18.91 -13.80
CA ALA A 318 22.80 -18.03 -14.73
C ALA A 318 21.28 -17.98 -14.52
N THR A 319 20.77 -18.55 -13.42
CA THR A 319 19.34 -18.51 -13.06
C THR A 319 19.16 -17.99 -11.64
N LYS A 320 18.06 -17.29 -11.38
CA LYS A 320 17.72 -16.84 -10.03
C LYS A 320 17.40 -18.01 -9.11
N GLY A 321 18.22 -18.22 -8.07
CA GLY A 321 17.97 -19.22 -7.03
C GLY A 321 17.06 -18.68 -5.91
N ALA A 322 16.47 -19.56 -5.09
CA ALA A 322 15.60 -19.18 -3.97
C ALA A 322 16.32 -18.41 -2.84
N HIS A 323 17.66 -18.44 -2.82
CA HIS A 323 18.48 -17.68 -1.89
C HIS A 323 19.19 -16.47 -2.53
N ASP A 324 18.86 -16.14 -3.78
CA ASP A 324 19.42 -14.99 -4.48
C ASP A 324 18.78 -13.69 -3.98
N PRO A 325 19.55 -12.78 -3.35
CA PRO A 325 19.01 -11.60 -2.69
C PRO A 325 18.61 -10.48 -3.64
N CYS A 326 18.89 -10.59 -4.95
CA CYS A 326 18.49 -9.58 -5.91
C CYS A 326 16.96 -9.49 -6.03
N PRO A 327 16.39 -8.37 -6.47
CA PRO A 327 14.96 -8.27 -6.74
C PRO A 327 14.52 -9.23 -7.86
N ASP A 328 13.21 -9.44 -8.00
CA ASP A 328 12.65 -10.22 -9.12
C ASP A 328 13.03 -9.62 -10.48
N GLY A 329 13.26 -10.49 -11.47
CA GLY A 329 13.83 -10.12 -12.77
C GLY A 329 15.32 -9.75 -12.73
N PHE A 330 15.97 -9.84 -11.57
CA PHE A 330 17.41 -9.70 -11.40
C PHE A 330 18.00 -10.86 -10.58
N ARG A 331 19.29 -11.13 -10.79
CA ARG A 331 20.05 -12.16 -10.08
C ARG A 331 21.48 -11.73 -9.80
N VAL A 332 22.18 -12.48 -8.96
CA VAL A 332 23.63 -12.32 -8.80
C VAL A 332 24.32 -12.72 -10.12
N PRO A 333 25.28 -11.92 -10.63
CA PRO A 333 25.96 -12.24 -11.89
C PRO A 333 26.85 -13.47 -11.75
N THR A 334 27.05 -14.19 -12.85
CA THR A 334 28.03 -15.28 -12.94
C THR A 334 29.45 -14.74 -13.05
N ASP A 335 30.44 -15.63 -12.88
CA ASP A 335 31.85 -15.32 -13.07
C ASP A 335 32.17 -15.00 -14.54
N ALA A 336 31.49 -15.66 -15.48
CA ALA A 336 31.60 -15.37 -16.90
C ALA A 336 31.08 -13.97 -17.25
N GLU A 337 29.95 -13.55 -16.68
CA GLU A 337 29.37 -12.22 -16.87
C GLU A 337 30.24 -11.11 -16.25
N TRP A 338 30.89 -11.39 -15.11
CA TRP A 338 31.90 -10.49 -14.56
C TRP A 338 33.15 -10.41 -15.43
N THR A 339 33.57 -11.53 -16.03
CA THR A 339 34.76 -11.58 -16.90
C THR A 339 34.53 -10.77 -18.17
N THR A 340 33.50 -11.12 -18.95
CA THR A 340 32.47 -10.20 -19.44
C THR A 340 32.74 -8.70 -19.35
N GLU A 341 32.05 -8.13 -18.38
CA GLU A 341 32.04 -6.72 -18.01
C GLU A 341 33.45 -6.16 -17.80
N ARG A 342 34.26 -6.83 -16.98
CA ARG A 342 35.59 -6.35 -16.60
C ARG A 342 36.52 -6.21 -17.82
N SER A 343 36.48 -7.17 -18.74
CA SER A 343 37.39 -7.17 -19.90
C SER A 343 37.10 -6.03 -20.89
N ALA A 344 35.91 -5.40 -20.80
CA ALA A 344 35.54 -4.23 -21.58
C ALA A 344 35.94 -2.90 -20.91
N TRP A 345 36.50 -2.91 -19.69
CA TRP A 345 36.97 -1.69 -19.04
C TRP A 345 38.24 -1.14 -19.69
N ALA A 346 38.36 0.20 -19.70
CA ALA A 346 39.53 0.87 -20.24
C ALA A 346 40.84 0.50 -19.51
N THR A 347 40.76 0.23 -18.20
CA THR A 347 41.87 -0.27 -17.38
C THR A 347 41.37 -1.35 -16.43
N ASN A 348 42.16 -2.41 -16.22
CA ASN A 348 41.79 -3.48 -15.29
C ASN A 348 42.28 -3.14 -13.87
N ASN A 349 41.65 -2.16 -13.23
CA ASN A 349 41.89 -1.75 -11.85
C ASN A 349 40.67 -0.98 -11.30
N ALA A 350 40.75 -0.45 -10.07
CA ALA A 350 39.67 0.31 -9.43
C ALA A 350 39.27 1.58 -10.20
N ALA A 351 40.21 2.24 -10.88
CA ALA A 351 39.88 3.39 -11.72
C ALA A 351 39.04 2.97 -12.93
N GLY A 352 39.35 1.84 -13.56
CA GLY A 352 38.52 1.27 -14.62
C GLY A 352 37.15 0.81 -14.12
N ALA A 353 37.07 0.20 -12.94
CA ALA A 353 35.82 -0.23 -12.33
C ALA A 353 34.87 0.95 -12.05
N PHE A 354 35.40 2.08 -11.56
CA PHE A 354 34.62 3.30 -11.33
C PHE A 354 34.32 4.09 -12.62
N ASN A 355 35.23 4.07 -13.59
CA ASN A 355 35.01 4.75 -14.87
C ASN A 355 34.14 3.96 -15.85
N SER A 356 33.88 2.67 -15.57
CA SER A 356 32.90 1.88 -16.31
C SER A 356 31.48 2.44 -16.14
N PRO A 357 30.52 2.03 -16.98
CA PRO A 357 29.11 2.38 -16.80
C PRO A 357 28.56 1.98 -15.42
N LEU A 358 29.07 0.90 -14.81
CA LEU A 358 28.58 0.39 -13.53
C LEU A 358 28.98 1.22 -12.32
N LYS A 359 29.97 2.13 -12.46
CA LYS A 359 30.44 3.01 -11.38
C LYS A 359 30.75 2.21 -10.09
N LEU A 360 31.47 1.09 -10.21
CA LEU A 360 31.67 0.19 -9.06
C LEU A 360 32.57 0.86 -7.99
N PRO A 361 32.10 0.99 -6.73
CA PRO A 361 32.88 1.63 -5.67
C PRO A 361 33.80 0.63 -4.95
N ALA A 362 34.88 1.14 -4.37
CA ALA A 362 35.81 0.43 -3.49
C ALA A 362 35.25 0.28 -2.06
N GLY A 363 34.08 -0.36 -1.95
CA GLY A 363 33.33 -0.49 -0.70
C GLY A 363 33.88 -1.51 0.30
N GLY A 364 35.03 -2.12 0.06
CA GLY A 364 35.63 -3.13 0.95
C GLY A 364 34.78 -4.38 1.12
N ARG A 365 35.04 -5.12 2.20
CA ARG A 365 34.33 -6.34 2.60
C ARG A 365 34.28 -6.49 4.12
N ARG A 366 33.50 -7.44 4.64
CA ARG A 366 33.70 -7.98 5.99
C ARG A 366 34.54 -9.24 5.91
N ASP A 367 35.59 -9.28 6.72
CA ASP A 367 36.46 -10.41 6.88
C ASP A 367 35.76 -11.56 7.66
N PRO A 368 36.39 -12.73 7.82
CA PRO A 368 35.79 -13.86 8.54
C PRO A 368 35.58 -13.61 10.03
N SER A 369 36.16 -12.55 10.61
CA SER A 369 35.91 -12.10 11.98
C SER A 369 34.72 -11.15 12.09
N GLY A 370 34.17 -10.69 10.97
CA GLY A 370 33.12 -9.69 10.90
C GLY A 370 33.63 -8.25 10.86
N THR A 371 34.95 -8.05 10.79
CA THR A 371 35.60 -6.74 10.73
C THR A 371 35.55 -6.19 9.30
N LEU A 372 35.25 -4.89 9.15
CA LEU A 372 35.33 -4.22 7.87
C LEU A 372 36.80 -4.00 7.47
N GLU A 373 37.15 -4.40 6.25
CA GLU A 373 38.49 -4.20 5.70
C GLU A 373 38.44 -3.72 4.24
N CYS A 374 39.58 -3.22 3.76
CA CYS A 374 39.78 -2.74 2.39
C CYS A 374 38.84 -1.59 1.97
N LEU A 375 38.24 -0.88 2.92
CA LEU A 375 37.41 0.30 2.66
C LEU A 375 38.20 1.34 1.90
N ASN A 376 37.61 1.90 0.85
CA ASN A 376 38.16 2.94 -0.01
C ASN A 376 39.40 2.51 -0.82
N THR A 377 39.89 1.28 -0.66
CA THR A 377 41.09 0.77 -1.34
C THR A 377 40.78 -0.31 -2.36
N SER A 378 39.81 -1.18 -2.07
CA SER A 378 39.44 -2.30 -2.94
C SER A 378 37.92 -2.50 -2.95
N GLY A 379 37.39 -2.92 -4.09
CA GLY A 379 36.00 -3.34 -4.22
C GLY A 379 35.92 -4.82 -4.59
N MET A 380 34.87 -5.47 -4.10
CA MET A 380 34.59 -6.87 -4.31
C MET A 380 33.10 -7.09 -4.55
N CYS A 381 32.76 -7.84 -5.60
CA CYS A 381 31.39 -8.24 -5.90
C CYS A 381 31.30 -9.75 -6.06
N TRP A 382 30.29 -10.37 -5.44
CA TRP A 382 30.09 -11.80 -5.59
C TRP A 382 29.73 -12.22 -7.02
N SER A 383 30.13 -13.44 -7.36
CA SER A 383 29.51 -14.24 -8.41
C SER A 383 28.51 -15.24 -7.81
N SER A 384 27.49 -15.60 -8.58
CA SER A 384 26.51 -16.65 -8.27
C SER A 384 27.10 -18.07 -8.33
N VAL A 385 28.36 -18.23 -8.71
CA VAL A 385 29.00 -19.54 -8.92
C VAL A 385 29.94 -19.88 -7.76
N ALA A 386 29.74 -21.05 -7.16
CA ALA A 386 30.67 -21.62 -6.19
C ALA A 386 31.89 -22.24 -6.90
N SER A 387 33.10 -22.07 -6.36
CA SER A 387 34.34 -22.65 -6.89
C SER A 387 34.75 -23.93 -6.17
N SER A 388 34.27 -24.12 -4.94
CA SER A 388 34.44 -25.32 -4.13
C SER A 388 33.33 -25.42 -3.09
N THR A 389 33.43 -26.35 -2.14
CA THR A 389 32.50 -26.43 -1.01
C THR A 389 32.61 -25.25 -0.05
N SER A 390 33.71 -24.49 -0.04
CA SER A 390 33.89 -23.39 0.93
C SER A 390 34.33 -22.07 0.32
N HIS A 391 34.43 -22.01 -1.01
CA HIS A 391 34.82 -20.82 -1.76
C HIS A 391 33.87 -20.60 -2.94
N ALA A 392 33.80 -19.36 -3.37
CA ALA A 392 33.04 -18.93 -4.53
C ALA A 392 33.83 -17.95 -5.39
N PHE A 393 33.35 -17.74 -6.61
CA PHE A 393 33.91 -16.75 -7.50
C PHE A 393 33.47 -15.33 -7.07
N GLY A 394 34.28 -14.33 -7.39
CA GLY A 394 33.94 -12.93 -7.18
C GLY A 394 34.84 -12.01 -7.96
N LEU A 395 34.30 -10.88 -8.42
CA LEU A 395 35.10 -9.81 -9.00
C LEU A 395 35.84 -9.09 -7.87
N LEU A 396 37.16 -8.95 -7.99
CA LEU A 396 38.00 -8.11 -7.13
C LEU A 396 38.68 -7.05 -7.96
N PHE A 397 38.73 -5.82 -7.45
CA PHE A 397 39.53 -4.74 -8.02
C PHE A 397 40.16 -3.87 -6.94
N ASN A 398 41.38 -3.41 -7.19
CA ASN A 398 42.14 -2.49 -6.34
C ASN A 398 42.91 -1.49 -7.21
N SER A 399 43.77 -0.66 -6.62
CA SER A 399 44.54 0.36 -7.35
C SER A 399 45.38 -0.16 -8.52
N SER A 400 45.76 -1.45 -8.50
CA SER A 400 46.74 -2.01 -9.44
C SER A 400 46.16 -3.07 -10.37
N THR A 401 45.10 -3.77 -9.97
CA THR A 401 44.56 -4.89 -10.77
C THR A 401 43.05 -5.07 -10.58
N ALA A 402 42.42 -5.74 -11.53
CA ALA A 402 41.06 -6.24 -11.47
C ALA A 402 40.98 -7.64 -12.12
N PHE A 403 40.36 -8.59 -11.44
CA PHE A 403 40.18 -9.95 -11.92
C PHE A 403 38.99 -10.63 -11.23
N VAL A 404 38.48 -11.69 -11.84
CA VAL A 404 37.52 -12.58 -11.19
C VAL A 404 38.32 -13.63 -10.42
N ASP A 405 38.32 -13.51 -9.10
CA ASP A 405 38.99 -14.42 -8.17
C ASP A 405 38.11 -15.66 -7.94
N THR A 406 38.74 -16.81 -7.75
CA THR A 406 38.09 -18.10 -7.46
C THR A 406 38.19 -18.48 -6.00
N ASN A 407 38.98 -17.75 -5.21
CA ASN A 407 39.38 -18.13 -3.85
C ASN A 407 38.73 -17.28 -2.74
N HIS A 408 37.54 -16.70 -3.01
CA HIS A 408 36.79 -16.00 -1.97
C HIS A 408 36.10 -17.02 -1.06
N SER A 409 36.57 -17.12 0.19
CA SER A 409 35.92 -17.91 1.24
C SER A 409 34.47 -17.45 1.40
N LYS A 410 33.51 -18.37 1.38
CA LYS A 410 32.08 -18.00 1.44
C LYS A 410 31.70 -17.26 2.73
N VAL A 411 32.46 -17.45 3.81
CA VAL A 411 32.29 -16.74 5.09
C VAL A 411 32.56 -15.22 4.99
N TYR A 412 33.32 -14.74 4.01
CA TYR A 412 33.44 -13.29 3.76
C TYR A 412 32.08 -12.70 3.44
N ALA A 413 31.90 -11.41 3.70
CA ALA A 413 30.77 -10.68 3.13
C ALA A 413 31.23 -9.65 2.09
N LEU A 414 30.77 -9.81 0.84
CA LEU A 414 31.10 -8.95 -0.31
C LEU A 414 29.84 -8.27 -0.85
N ALA A 415 30.03 -7.22 -1.64
CA ALA A 415 28.90 -6.53 -2.26
C ALA A 415 28.23 -7.40 -3.34
N ILE A 416 26.99 -7.04 -3.69
CA ILE A 416 26.26 -7.63 -4.82
C ILE A 416 25.86 -6.50 -5.77
N ARG A 417 26.12 -6.71 -7.06
CA ARG A 417 25.64 -5.86 -8.15
C ARG A 417 24.79 -6.74 -9.06
N CYS A 418 23.48 -6.62 -8.94
CA CYS A 418 22.57 -7.52 -9.64
C CYS A 418 22.57 -7.27 -11.15
N ILE A 419 22.51 -8.36 -11.93
CA ILE A 419 22.34 -8.36 -13.38
C ILE A 419 20.88 -8.72 -13.70
N ARG A 420 20.33 -8.13 -14.75
CA ARG A 420 18.98 -8.45 -15.23
C ARG A 420 18.98 -9.88 -15.72
N ASP A 421 17.98 -10.64 -15.30
CA ASP A 421 17.87 -12.02 -15.75
C ASP A 421 17.55 -12.06 -17.25
N SER A 422 18.12 -13.04 -17.93
CA SER A 422 17.84 -13.29 -19.34
C SER A 422 16.63 -14.21 -19.38
N ASN A 423 15.42 -13.66 -19.24
CA ASN A 423 14.20 -14.42 -19.46
C ASN A 423 14.10 -14.88 -20.92
#